data_AF-A0A9E9L6U1-F1
#
_entry.id   AF-A0A9E9L6U1-F1
#
_cell.length_a   1.000
_cell.length_b   1.000
_cell.length_c   1.000
_cell.angle_alpha   90.00
_cell.angle_beta   90.00
_cell.angle_gamma   90.00
#
_symmetry.space_group_name_H-M   'P 1'
#
loop_
_entity.id
_entity.type
_entity.pdbx_description
1 polymer ?
#
loop_
_entity_poly.entity_id
_entity_poly.type
_entity_poly.pdbx_seq_one_letter_code
_entity_poly.pdbx_strand_id
1 'polypeptide(L)'
;MFKFIKIVALVATVTALSACSKNEASEQKKAEAPMEQMSKESSTATTTQAVGVITAIDTKENILTLDHEAIPAIKWPAMTMGFKVADPALLNGLAVGQKVDFELKAEGETYTVVAAKLKK
;
A
#
# COMPACT_ATOMS: atom_id res chain seq x y z
N MET A 1 -39.61 6.80 -9.39
CA MET A 1 -40.40 5.56 -9.22
C MET A 1 -39.91 4.85 -7.97
N PHE A 2 -40.52 5.18 -6.84
CA PHE A 2 -40.21 4.57 -5.55
C PHE A 2 -40.87 3.20 -5.47
N LYS A 3 -40.11 2.16 -5.13
CA LYS A 3 -40.69 0.86 -4.79
C LYS A 3 -40.17 0.44 -3.42
N PHE A 4 -40.99 0.76 -2.42
CA PHE A 4 -40.88 0.27 -1.05
C PHE A 4 -41.32 -1.19 -1.02
N ILE A 5 -40.50 -2.09 -0.50
CA ILE A 5 -40.95 -3.40 0.00
C ILE A 5 -40.42 -3.54 1.42
N LYS A 6 -41.37 -3.41 2.36
CA LYS A 6 -41.23 -3.82 3.76
C LYS A 6 -41.36 -5.34 3.81
N ILE A 7 -40.42 -6.04 4.45
CA ILE A 7 -40.68 -7.37 5.01
C ILE A 7 -40.19 -7.39 6.45
N VAL A 8 -41.17 -7.58 7.33
CA VAL A 8 -41.09 -7.88 8.75
C VAL A 8 -41.05 -9.40 8.91
N ALA A 9 -40.16 -9.91 9.76
CA ALA A 9 -40.22 -11.19 10.49
C ALA A 9 -38.80 -11.47 11.03
N LEU A 10 -38.54 -12.07 12.19
CA LEU A 10 -39.31 -12.60 13.31
C LEU A 10 -38.21 -12.98 14.33
N VAL A 11 -38.41 -12.65 15.60
CA VAL A 11 -37.51 -13.00 16.71
C VAL A 11 -37.58 -14.51 17.01
N ALA A 12 -36.43 -15.16 17.24
CA ALA A 12 -36.35 -16.39 18.03
C ALA A 12 -34.98 -16.52 18.73
N THR A 13 -34.97 -16.22 20.02
CA THR A 13 -34.06 -16.75 21.06
C THR A 13 -34.36 -18.25 21.27
N VAL A 14 -33.48 -19.21 21.60
CA VAL A 14 -32.63 -19.39 22.81
C VAL A 14 -31.76 -20.68 22.68
N THR A 15 -30.55 -20.67 23.29
CA THR A 15 -29.81 -21.73 24.08
C THR A 15 -29.59 -23.16 23.54
N ALA A 16 -28.52 -23.94 23.78
CA ALA A 16 -27.18 -23.81 24.42
C ALA A 16 -26.41 -25.18 24.28
N LEU A 17 -25.08 -25.14 24.53
CA LEU A 17 -24.22 -26.16 25.22
C LEU A 17 -23.18 -27.00 24.42
N SER A 18 -21.95 -27.01 24.99
CA SER A 18 -20.80 -27.93 24.85
C SER A 18 -19.69 -27.44 23.89
N ALA A 19 -18.39 -27.40 24.22
CA ALA A 19 -17.63 -27.95 25.34
C ALA A 19 -16.32 -27.14 25.54
N CYS A 20 -15.80 -27.14 26.78
CA CYS A 20 -14.55 -26.51 27.20
C CYS A 20 -13.32 -27.13 26.52
N SER A 21 -12.36 -26.30 26.11
CA SER A 21 -10.95 -26.69 26.13
C SER A 21 -10.12 -25.56 26.73
N LYS A 22 -9.36 -25.95 27.74
CA LYS A 22 -8.67 -25.16 28.74
C LYS A 22 -7.25 -24.94 28.24
N ASN A 23 -6.85 -23.70 28.02
CA ASN A 23 -5.44 -23.35 27.97
C ASN A 23 -5.23 -22.09 28.81
N GLU A 24 -4.76 -22.32 30.03
CA GLU A 24 -4.45 -21.31 31.02
C GLU A 24 -3.08 -20.71 30.68
N ALA A 25 -3.07 -19.40 30.43
CA ALA A 25 -1.87 -18.60 30.31
C ALA A 25 -1.97 -17.44 31.29
N SER A 26 -1.21 -17.50 32.37
CA SER A 26 -0.78 -16.34 33.16
C SER A 26 0.13 -16.79 34.28
N GLU A 27 1.43 -16.47 34.19
CA GLU A 27 2.11 -15.59 35.14
C GLU A 27 3.57 -15.44 34.69
N GLN A 28 4.04 -14.21 34.48
CA GLN A 28 5.39 -13.82 34.89
C GLN A 28 5.51 -12.30 34.83
N LYS A 29 5.46 -11.71 36.03
CA LYS A 29 5.71 -10.30 36.30
C LYS A 29 7.18 -10.14 36.70
N LYS A 30 7.80 -9.10 36.14
CA LYS A 30 8.86 -8.24 36.71
C LYS A 30 10.34 -8.57 36.47
N ALA A 31 10.98 -7.67 35.72
CA ALA A 31 12.26 -7.00 36.01
C ALA A 31 12.25 -5.70 35.17
N GLU A 32 12.08 -4.50 35.73
CA GLU A 32 13.08 -3.61 36.37
C GLU A 32 14.13 -3.05 35.38
N ALA A 33 13.85 -1.82 34.88
CA ALA A 33 14.67 -0.63 34.58
C ALA A 33 16.11 -0.72 34.00
N PRO A 34 16.71 0.37 33.46
CA PRO A 34 16.23 1.58 32.78
C PRO A 34 16.97 1.80 31.42
N MET A 35 16.92 3.02 30.88
CA MET A 35 17.71 3.60 29.75
C MET A 35 16.96 3.62 28.42
N GLU A 36 16.39 4.79 28.11
CA GLU A 36 17.00 5.80 27.22
C GLU A 36 16.99 5.32 25.77
N GLN A 37 15.97 5.73 25.01
CA GLN A 37 16.16 6.42 23.74
C GLN A 37 14.80 6.71 23.10
N MET A 38 14.37 7.96 23.28
CA MET A 38 13.74 8.79 22.27
C MET A 38 13.83 8.21 20.83
N SER A 39 12.69 7.96 20.19
CA SER A 39 12.34 8.64 18.95
C SER A 39 11.21 7.91 18.22
N LYS A 40 10.11 8.66 18.06
CA LYS A 40 9.41 8.81 16.78
C LYS A 40 9.04 7.49 16.11
N GLU A 41 7.76 7.15 16.26
CA GLU A 41 6.98 6.44 15.24
C GLU A 41 7.01 7.28 13.95
N SER A 42 8.18 7.31 13.31
CA SER A 42 8.43 7.89 12.01
C SER A 42 8.34 6.70 11.10
N SER A 43 7.22 6.58 10.39
CA SER A 43 7.10 5.72 9.22
C SER A 43 8.38 5.90 8.40
N THR A 44 9.29 4.92 8.45
CA THR A 44 10.55 4.99 7.72
C THR A 44 10.20 4.78 6.26
N ALA A 45 9.88 5.89 5.59
CA ALA A 45 9.59 5.91 4.17
C ALA A 45 10.77 5.27 3.45
N THR A 46 10.52 4.11 2.85
CA THR A 46 11.55 3.31 2.19
C THR A 46 11.43 3.57 0.70
N THR A 47 12.53 3.96 0.05
CA THR A 47 12.56 4.12 -1.40
C THR A 47 13.07 2.86 -2.08
N THR A 48 12.59 2.59 -3.28
CA THR A 48 13.00 1.46 -4.12
C THR A 48 13.05 1.90 -5.56
N GLN A 49 14.11 1.51 -6.25
CA GLN A 49 14.27 1.77 -7.67
C GLN A 49 13.63 0.68 -8.51
N ALA A 50 13.06 1.09 -9.63
CA ALA A 50 12.39 0.25 -10.59
C ALA A 50 12.64 0.76 -12.02
N VAL A 51 12.40 -0.12 -12.99
CA VAL A 51 12.57 0.17 -14.41
C VAL A 51 11.25 -0.14 -15.10
N GLY A 52 10.84 0.68 -16.05
CA GLY A 52 9.61 0.42 -16.79
C GLY A 52 9.48 1.24 -18.06
N VAL A 53 8.46 0.94 -18.84
CA VAL A 53 8.07 1.68 -20.03
C VAL A 53 6.78 2.44 -19.74
N ILE A 54 6.74 3.72 -20.10
CA ILE A 54 5.54 4.54 -19.92
C ILE A 54 4.48 4.10 -20.91
N THR A 55 3.31 3.69 -20.42
CA THR A 55 2.18 3.27 -21.25
C THR A 55 1.07 4.31 -21.30
N ALA A 56 0.92 5.13 -20.24
CA ALA A 56 0.01 6.27 -20.21
C ALA A 56 0.46 7.35 -19.23
N ILE A 57 0.08 8.60 -19.50
CA ILE A 57 0.35 9.76 -18.64
C ILE A 57 -0.97 10.50 -18.42
N ASP A 58 -1.38 10.63 -17.16
CA ASP A 58 -2.52 11.46 -16.75
C ASP A 58 -2.01 12.65 -15.93
N THR A 59 -1.94 13.82 -16.58
CA THR A 59 -1.49 15.07 -15.95
C THR A 59 -2.56 15.73 -15.09
N LYS A 60 -3.82 15.30 -15.16
CA LYS A 60 -4.90 15.83 -14.32
C LYS A 60 -4.88 15.17 -12.95
N GLU A 61 -4.76 13.85 -12.94
CA GLU A 61 -4.75 13.04 -11.71
C GLU A 61 -3.34 12.82 -11.14
N ASN A 62 -2.31 13.24 -11.88
CA ASN A 62 -0.88 13.03 -11.61
C ASN A 62 -0.56 11.53 -11.50
N ILE A 63 -1.02 10.77 -12.49
CA ILE A 63 -0.81 9.32 -12.57
C ILE A 63 0.10 9.01 -13.76
N LEU A 64 1.13 8.24 -13.50
CA LEU A 64 2.01 7.67 -14.51
C LEU A 64 1.76 6.17 -14.59
N THR A 65 1.30 5.68 -15.73
CA THR A 65 1.11 4.24 -15.95
C THR A 65 2.37 3.67 -16.57
N LEU A 66 2.96 2.70 -15.87
CA LEU A 66 4.23 2.08 -16.21
C LEU A 66 4.03 0.58 -16.38
N ASP A 67 4.47 0.06 -17.51
CA ASP A 67 4.79 -1.36 -17.66
C ASP A 67 6.17 -1.59 -17.03
N HIS A 68 6.17 -1.91 -15.74
CA HIS A 68 7.40 -2.03 -14.98
C HIS A 68 7.95 -3.45 -15.04
N GLU A 69 9.27 -3.56 -15.03
CA GLU A 69 9.99 -4.82 -14.83
C GLU A 69 9.78 -5.33 -13.40
N ALA A 70 10.25 -6.55 -13.10
CA ALA A 70 10.16 -7.08 -11.75
C ALA A 70 10.90 -6.16 -10.77
N ILE A 71 10.32 -5.96 -9.58
CA ILE A 71 10.88 -5.13 -8.51
C ILE A 71 11.18 -6.04 -7.31
N PRO A 72 12.38 -6.65 -7.24
CA PRO A 72 12.70 -7.66 -6.23
C PRO A 72 12.62 -7.13 -4.79
N ALA A 73 12.92 -5.83 -4.60
CA ALA A 73 12.91 -5.19 -3.29
C ALA A 73 11.55 -5.26 -2.59
N ILE A 74 10.46 -5.24 -3.36
CA ILE A 74 9.08 -5.34 -2.85
C ILE A 74 8.36 -6.61 -3.33
N LYS A 75 9.11 -7.56 -3.92
CA LYS A 75 8.61 -8.83 -4.46
C LYS A 75 7.46 -8.69 -5.48
N TRP A 76 7.46 -7.63 -6.27
CA TRP A 76 6.49 -7.48 -7.35
C TRP A 76 7.01 -8.08 -8.66
N PRO A 77 6.17 -8.83 -9.40
CA PRO A 77 6.50 -9.28 -10.75
C PRO A 77 6.48 -8.10 -11.73
N ALA A 78 6.91 -8.34 -12.97
CA ALA A 78 6.70 -7.37 -14.04
C ALA A 78 5.21 -7.23 -14.33
N MET A 79 4.70 -6.00 -14.35
CA MET A 79 3.29 -5.71 -14.62
C MET A 79 3.07 -4.25 -15.02
N THR A 80 1.92 -3.98 -15.62
CA THR A 80 1.47 -2.62 -15.93
C THR A 80 0.61 -2.07 -14.79
N MET A 81 1.02 -0.96 -14.18
CA MET A 81 0.28 -0.31 -13.09
C MET A 81 0.38 1.23 -13.15
N GLY A 82 -0.70 1.90 -12.72
CA GLY A 82 -0.74 3.35 -12.54
C GLY A 82 -0.21 3.77 -11.17
N PHE A 83 0.80 4.63 -11.15
CA PHE A 83 1.39 5.17 -9.94
C PHE A 83 1.10 6.66 -9.82
N LYS A 84 0.76 7.11 -8.61
CA LYS A 84 0.68 8.54 -8.34
C LYS A 84 2.09 9.11 -8.32
N VAL A 85 2.24 10.33 -8.83
CA VAL A 85 3.50 11.05 -8.88
C VAL A 85 3.50 12.12 -7.79
N ALA A 86 4.59 12.20 -7.03
CA ALA A 86 4.70 13.13 -5.90
C ALA A 86 4.76 14.60 -6.35
N ASP A 87 5.41 14.86 -7.48
CA ASP A 87 5.53 16.18 -8.09
C ASP A 87 5.06 16.12 -9.55
N PRO A 88 4.01 16.87 -9.95
CA PRO A 88 3.56 16.98 -11.34
C PRO A 88 4.70 17.37 -12.30
N ALA A 89 5.73 18.07 -11.79
CA ALA A 89 6.88 18.48 -12.58
C ALA A 89 7.63 17.28 -13.20
N LEU A 90 7.61 16.11 -12.55
CA LEU A 90 8.25 14.89 -13.03
C LEU A 90 7.62 14.34 -14.33
N LEU A 91 6.38 14.72 -14.63
CA LEU A 91 5.71 14.30 -15.87
C LEU A 91 6.17 15.10 -17.09
N ASN A 92 6.84 16.24 -16.90
CA ASN A 92 7.28 17.08 -18.01
C ASN A 92 8.40 16.39 -18.80
N GLY A 93 8.27 16.40 -20.14
CA GLY A 93 9.25 15.78 -21.04
C GLY A 93 9.18 14.25 -21.10
N LEU A 94 8.30 13.62 -20.32
CA LEU A 94 7.98 12.21 -20.45
C LEU A 94 6.95 12.00 -21.57
N ALA A 95 7.02 10.84 -22.22
CA ALA A 95 6.10 10.44 -23.28
C ALA A 95 5.88 8.94 -23.25
N VAL A 96 4.72 8.51 -23.74
CA VAL A 96 4.39 7.09 -23.91
C VAL A 96 5.42 6.41 -24.82
N GLY A 97 5.81 5.19 -24.46
CA GLY A 97 6.82 4.38 -25.15
C GLY A 97 8.25 4.61 -24.64
N GLN A 98 8.49 5.60 -23.78
CA GLN A 98 9.83 5.83 -23.23
C GLN A 98 10.13 4.86 -22.09
N LYS A 99 11.34 4.28 -22.10
CA LYS A 99 11.87 3.51 -20.98
C LYS A 99 12.43 4.47 -19.93
N VAL A 100 12.11 4.23 -18.67
CA VAL A 100 12.51 5.06 -17.54
C VAL A 100 13.04 4.22 -16.39
N ASP A 101 14.05 4.76 -15.70
CA ASP A 101 14.40 4.37 -14.34
C ASP A 101 13.62 5.29 -13.39
N PHE A 102 12.83 4.73 -12.49
CA PHE A 102 11.99 5.48 -11.57
C PHE A 102 12.15 5.00 -10.13
N GLU A 103 11.90 5.90 -9.18
CA GLU A 103 11.98 5.62 -7.75
C GLU A 103 10.59 5.68 -7.13
N LEU A 104 10.21 4.60 -6.44
CA LEU A 104 9.00 4.50 -5.66
C LEU A 104 9.35 4.75 -4.18
N LYS A 105 8.61 5.66 -3.55
CA LYS A 105 8.61 5.83 -2.10
C LYS A 105 7.42 5.08 -1.51
N ALA A 106 7.70 4.14 -0.61
CA ALA A 106 6.69 3.43 0.17
C ALA A 106 6.33 4.23 1.42
N GLU A 107 5.04 4.53 1.58
CA GLU A 107 4.47 5.15 2.77
C GLU A 107 3.31 4.25 3.25
N GLY A 108 3.63 3.32 4.14
CA GLY A 108 2.71 2.23 4.51
C GLY A 108 2.48 1.30 3.32
N GLU A 109 1.23 1.19 2.89
CA GLU A 109 0.82 0.38 1.74
C GLU A 109 0.77 1.18 0.42
N THR A 110 1.06 2.48 0.47
CA THR A 110 1.01 3.37 -0.70
C THR A 110 2.39 3.53 -1.33
N TYR A 111 2.46 3.42 -2.66
CA TYR A 111 3.66 3.66 -3.44
C TYR A 111 3.49 4.87 -4.34
N THR A 112 4.40 5.84 -4.22
CA THR A 112 4.37 7.08 -5.00
C THR A 112 5.68 7.23 -5.77
N VAL A 113 5.60 7.60 -7.05
CA VAL A 113 6.78 7.94 -7.86
C VAL A 113 7.33 9.27 -7.39
N VAL A 114 8.56 9.26 -6.87
CA VAL A 114 9.26 10.46 -6.37
C VAL A 114 10.38 10.92 -7.29
N ALA A 115 10.81 10.07 -8.23
CA ALA A 115 11.74 10.42 -9.29
C ALA A 115 11.49 9.55 -10.52
N ALA A 116 11.68 10.11 -11.70
CA ALA A 116 11.68 9.37 -12.97
C ALA A 116 12.74 9.98 -13.90
N LYS A 117 13.54 9.13 -14.55
CA LYS A 117 14.59 9.54 -15.48
C LYS A 117 14.53 8.66 -16.71
N LEU A 118 14.71 9.27 -17.89
CA LEU A 118 14.80 8.53 -19.14
C LEU A 118 16.00 7.58 -19.12
N LYS A 119 15.74 6.32 -19.43
CA LYS A 119 16.77 5.31 -19.63
C LYS A 119 17.21 5.40 -21.08
N LYS A 120 18.45 5.85 -21.30
CA LYS A 120 19.06 5.97 -22.63
C LYS A 120 19.48 4.62 -23.19
#